data_AF-A0AA36C691-F1
#
_entry.id   AF-A0AA36C691-F1
#
_cell.length_a   1.000
_cell.length_b   1.000
_cell.length_c   1.000
_cell.angle_alpha   90.00
_cell.angle_beta   90.00
_cell.angle_gamma   90.00
#
_symmetry.space_group_name_H-M   'P 1'
#
loop_
_entity.id
_entity.type
_entity.pdbx_description
1 polymer ?
#
loop_
_entity_poly.entity_id
_entity_poly.type
_entity_poly.pdbx_seq_one_letter_code
_entity_poly.pdbx_strand_id
1 'polypeptide(L)'
;MSVEYNEVDTKVHNYWKEHCPDLIIHVGVHPVKKTIKFEQQSFGDGYCRGDVAEKLPDNGMAPNCTVHGAELRSGINCLDLAERVTGATREKHPGLTIMASEDPGRYLCGFSFYISLCHDKSKALFVHIPEFDEDATLEAITEVLQLAIKAILEKQATVQEQ
;
A
#
# COMPACT_ATOMS: atom_id res chain seq x y z
N MET A 1 6.51 -4.74 -11.19
CA MET A 1 6.46 -6.14 -10.71
C MET A 1 5.47 -6.87 -11.61
N SER A 2 5.73 -8.12 -12.01
CA SER A 2 4.68 -8.89 -12.70
C SER A 2 3.51 -9.12 -11.75
N VAL A 3 2.33 -9.42 -12.31
CA VAL A 3 1.13 -9.72 -11.54
C VAL A 3 1.08 -11.24 -11.31
N GLU A 4 2.11 -11.77 -10.64
CA GLU A 4 2.31 -13.20 -10.35
C GLU A 4 2.67 -13.39 -8.87
N TYR A 5 2.02 -14.32 -8.17
CA TYR A 5 2.19 -14.50 -6.71
C TYR A 5 3.63 -14.83 -6.33
N ASN A 6 4.26 -15.77 -7.05
CA ASN A 6 5.62 -16.21 -6.75
C ASN A 6 6.66 -15.11 -6.98
N GLU A 7 6.49 -14.28 -8.02
CA GLU A 7 7.39 -13.15 -8.25
C GLU A 7 7.21 -12.08 -7.17
N VAL A 8 5.96 -11.75 -6.82
CA VAL A 8 5.67 -10.76 -5.78
C VAL A 8 6.24 -11.20 -4.44
N ASP A 9 6.00 -12.46 -4.04
CA ASP A 9 6.56 -13.03 -2.82
C ASP A 9 8.09 -12.87 -2.77
N THR A 10 8.76 -13.41 -3.78
CA THR A 10 10.23 -13.37 -3.89
C THR A 10 10.77 -11.94 -3.86
N LYS A 11 10.21 -11.04 -4.68
CA LYS A 11 10.74 -9.67 -4.80
C LYS A 11 10.52 -8.84 -3.56
N VAL A 12 9.35 -8.94 -2.94
CA VAL A 12 9.07 -8.18 -1.72
C VAL A 12 10.04 -8.61 -0.62
N HIS A 13 10.23 -9.92 -0.39
CA HIS A 13 11.21 -10.40 0.58
C HIS A 13 12.65 -9.92 0.27
N ASN A 14 13.05 -9.93 -1.00
CA ASN A 14 14.38 -9.45 -1.39
C ASN A 14 14.55 -7.94 -1.14
N TYR A 15 13.55 -7.11 -1.45
CA TYR A 15 13.64 -5.67 -1.18
C TYR A 15 13.82 -5.35 0.30
N TRP A 16 13.12 -6.06 1.19
CA TRP A 16 13.31 -5.91 2.64
C TRP A 16 14.71 -6.32 3.07
N LYS A 17 15.21 -7.45 2.56
CA LYS A 17 16.52 -8.00 2.93
C LYS A 17 17.69 -7.18 2.41
N GLU A 18 17.60 -6.71 1.16
CA GLU A 18 18.71 -6.04 0.47
C GLU A 18 18.80 -4.55 0.81
N HIS A 19 17.67 -3.90 1.09
CA HIS A 19 17.63 -2.45 1.27
C HIS A 19 17.41 -1.99 2.71
N CYS A 20 16.98 -2.86 3.63
CA CYS A 20 16.65 -2.49 5.02
C CYS A 20 15.87 -1.15 5.12
N PRO A 21 14.75 -1.01 4.40
CA PRO A 21 14.14 0.29 4.15
C PRO A 21 13.62 0.97 5.42
N ASP A 22 13.60 2.30 5.41
CA ASP A 22 12.87 3.11 6.39
C ASP A 22 11.35 3.11 6.11
N LEU A 23 10.99 2.98 4.83
CA LEU A 23 9.61 2.93 4.37
C LEU A 23 9.52 2.18 3.02
N ILE A 24 8.55 1.26 2.91
CA ILE A 24 8.07 0.71 1.64
C ILE A 24 6.65 1.21 1.37
N ILE A 25 6.46 1.77 0.17
CA ILE A 25 5.14 2.05 -0.38
C ILE A 25 4.90 1.19 -1.59
N HIS A 26 3.89 0.33 -1.51
CA HIS A 26 3.35 -0.38 -2.66
C HIS A 26 2.30 0.49 -3.35
N VAL A 27 2.28 0.47 -4.68
CA VAL A 27 1.30 1.24 -5.46
C VAL A 27 0.60 0.31 -6.44
N GLY A 28 -0.73 0.34 -6.43
CA GLY A 28 -1.58 -0.44 -7.33
C GLY A 28 -2.73 0.40 -7.87
N VAL A 29 -3.26 0.03 -9.04
CA VAL A 29 -4.39 0.72 -9.67
C VAL A 29 -5.71 0.11 -9.20
N HIS A 30 -6.73 0.94 -8.97
CA HIS A 30 -8.10 0.51 -8.68
C HIS A 30 -9.12 1.28 -9.53
N PRO A 31 -10.36 0.76 -9.71
CA PRO A 31 -11.31 1.30 -10.69
C PRO A 31 -12.08 2.54 -10.22
N VAL A 32 -11.95 2.98 -8.96
CA VAL A 32 -12.71 4.14 -8.47
C VAL A 32 -12.01 5.42 -8.92
N LYS A 33 -12.63 6.10 -9.89
CA LYS A 33 -12.10 7.32 -10.50
C LYS A 33 -11.74 8.39 -9.47
N LYS A 34 -10.67 9.14 -9.77
CA LYS A 34 -10.23 10.35 -9.03
C LYS A 34 -10.03 10.13 -7.52
N THR A 35 -9.90 8.88 -7.09
CA THR A 35 -9.84 8.51 -5.66
C THR A 35 -8.52 7.81 -5.38
N ILE A 36 -7.74 8.32 -4.43
CA ILE A 36 -6.53 7.69 -3.92
C ILE A 36 -6.83 7.14 -2.54
N LYS A 37 -6.49 5.88 -2.31
CA LYS A 37 -6.75 5.18 -1.05
C LYS A 37 -5.44 4.80 -0.38
N PHE A 38 -5.27 5.23 0.87
CA PHE A 38 -4.21 4.77 1.75
C PHE A 38 -4.73 3.58 2.56
N GLU A 39 -4.22 2.39 2.28
CA GLU A 39 -4.73 1.14 2.87
C GLU A 39 -4.14 0.94 4.27
N GLN A 40 -5.01 0.91 5.27
CA GLN A 40 -4.67 0.78 6.69
C GLN A 40 -4.33 -0.66 7.07
N GLN A 41 -4.79 -1.64 6.31
CA GLN A 41 -4.65 -3.06 6.63
C GLN A 41 -4.55 -3.94 5.39
N SER A 42 -4.13 -5.19 5.59
CA SER A 42 -4.20 -6.25 4.60
C SER A 42 -4.52 -7.60 5.22
N PHE A 43 -4.84 -8.58 4.36
CA PHE A 43 -5.30 -9.91 4.74
C PHE A 43 -4.30 -10.98 4.34
N GLY A 44 -4.12 -11.97 5.20
CA GLY A 44 -3.23 -13.12 4.98
C GLY A 44 -3.93 -14.29 4.30
N ASP A 45 -5.24 -14.23 4.13
CA ASP A 45 -6.08 -15.30 3.59
C ASP A 45 -7.07 -14.79 2.54
N GLY A 46 -7.83 -15.72 1.96
CA GLY A 46 -8.90 -15.40 1.00
C GLY A 46 -8.45 -15.17 -0.44
N TYR A 47 -7.21 -15.52 -0.79
CA TYR A 47 -6.68 -15.39 -2.15
C TYR A 47 -7.19 -16.52 -3.04
N CYS A 48 -8.36 -16.31 -3.66
CA CYS A 48 -9.02 -17.30 -4.53
C CYS A 48 -8.94 -16.94 -6.03
N ARG A 49 -8.31 -15.82 -6.39
CA ARG A 49 -8.17 -15.36 -7.77
C ARG A 49 -6.79 -15.71 -8.33
N GLY A 50 -6.79 -16.45 -9.44
CA GLY A 50 -5.58 -16.81 -10.18
C GLY A 50 -4.85 -15.57 -10.70
N ASP A 51 -3.53 -15.62 -10.67
CA ASP A 51 -2.66 -14.60 -11.24
C ASP A 51 -2.62 -14.66 -12.78
N VAL A 52 -1.74 -13.88 -13.44
CA VAL A 52 -1.67 -13.88 -14.92
C VAL A 52 -1.22 -15.22 -15.53
N ALA A 53 -0.66 -16.11 -14.72
CA ALA A 53 -0.32 -17.48 -15.08
C ALA A 53 -1.36 -18.49 -14.55
N GLU A 54 -2.54 -18.02 -14.14
CA GLU A 54 -3.64 -18.79 -13.54
C GLU A 54 -3.25 -19.53 -12.24
N LYS A 55 -2.20 -19.08 -11.55
CA LYS A 55 -1.74 -19.69 -10.30
C LYS A 55 -2.37 -19.02 -9.08
N LEU A 56 -2.53 -19.81 -8.02
CA LEU A 56 -2.97 -19.38 -6.71
C LEU A 56 -1.83 -19.55 -5.71
N PRO A 57 -1.82 -18.77 -4.61
CA PRO A 57 -0.92 -19.06 -3.50
C PRO A 57 -1.38 -20.31 -2.76
N ASP A 58 -0.46 -20.94 -2.03
CA ASP A 58 -0.74 -22.21 -1.34
C ASP A 58 -1.91 -22.07 -0.36
N ASN A 59 -2.92 -22.92 -0.53
CA ASN A 59 -4.19 -22.90 0.22
C ASN A 59 -4.93 -21.55 0.21
N GLY A 60 -4.65 -20.67 -0.75
CA GLY A 60 -5.23 -19.32 -0.79
C GLY A 60 -4.71 -18.40 0.32
N MET A 61 -3.52 -18.67 0.86
CA MET A 61 -2.91 -17.95 1.97
C MET A 61 -1.64 -17.21 1.52
N ALA A 62 -1.44 -16.01 2.03
CA ALA A 62 -0.16 -15.32 1.94
C ALA A 62 0.91 -15.99 2.83
N PRO A 63 2.20 -15.84 2.49
CA PRO A 63 3.30 -16.31 3.31
C PRO A 63 3.19 -15.79 4.76
N ASN A 64 3.55 -16.64 5.71
CA ASN A 64 3.53 -16.35 7.15
C ASN A 64 2.15 -16.01 7.76
N CYS A 65 1.04 -16.26 7.05
CA CYS A 65 -0.30 -15.98 7.56
C CYS A 65 -0.60 -16.66 8.91
N THR A 66 -0.13 -17.89 9.11
CA THR A 66 -0.35 -18.64 10.36
C THR A 66 0.44 -18.06 11.54
N VAL A 67 1.51 -17.32 11.27
CA VAL A 67 2.40 -16.74 12.29
C VAL A 67 1.90 -15.35 12.69
N HIS A 68 1.51 -14.52 11.72
CA HIS A 68 1.11 -13.14 12.00
C HIS A 68 -0.41 -12.95 12.15
N GLY A 69 -1.21 -13.91 11.68
CA GLY A 69 -2.68 -13.86 11.70
C GLY A 69 -3.27 -13.39 10.38
N ALA A 70 -4.56 -13.65 10.19
CA ALA A 70 -5.27 -13.38 8.93
C ALA A 70 -5.42 -11.89 8.58
N GLU A 71 -5.26 -10.97 9.53
CA GLU A 71 -5.35 -9.53 9.27
C GLU A 71 -4.20 -8.81 9.96
N LEU A 72 -3.53 -7.92 9.22
CA LEU A 72 -2.49 -7.04 9.75
C LEU A 72 -2.82 -5.59 9.42
N ARG A 73 -2.63 -4.73 10.41
CA ARG A 73 -2.75 -3.27 10.26
C ARG A 73 -1.38 -2.62 10.15
N SER A 74 -1.26 -1.64 9.26
CA SER A 74 -0.12 -0.72 9.21
C SER A 74 -0.05 0.10 10.49
N GLY A 75 1.16 0.39 10.95
CA GLY A 75 1.43 1.35 12.02
C GLY A 75 1.34 2.80 11.56
N ILE A 76 1.20 3.04 10.26
CA ILE A 76 0.93 4.38 9.70
C ILE A 76 -0.56 4.67 9.87
N ASN A 77 -0.89 5.82 10.46
CA ASN A 77 -2.28 6.28 10.59
C ASN A 77 -2.75 6.84 9.25
N CYS A 78 -3.46 6.02 8.46
CA CYS A 78 -3.91 6.39 7.11
C CYS A 78 -4.94 7.51 7.11
N LEU A 79 -5.72 7.66 8.19
CA LEU A 79 -6.70 8.75 8.32
C LEU A 79 -5.99 10.09 8.46
N ASP A 80 -5.08 10.20 9.44
CA ASP A 80 -4.23 11.40 9.64
C ASP A 80 -3.42 11.72 8.38
N LEU A 81 -2.84 10.70 7.75
CA LEU A 81 -2.09 10.87 6.50
C LEU A 81 -2.98 11.42 5.37
N ALA A 82 -4.18 10.85 5.18
CA ALA A 82 -5.10 11.31 4.15
C ALA A 82 -5.56 12.75 4.38
N GLU A 83 -5.87 13.13 5.62
CA GLU A 83 -6.25 14.51 5.98
C GLU A 83 -5.12 15.50 5.69
N ARG A 84 -3.89 15.19 6.11
CA ARG A 84 -2.71 16.04 5.88
C ARG A 84 -2.42 16.22 4.40
N VAL A 85 -2.41 15.13 3.63
CA VAL A 85 -2.12 15.20 2.20
C VAL A 85 -3.25 15.90 1.45
N THR A 86 -4.51 15.64 1.79
CA THR A 86 -5.67 16.37 1.23
C THR A 86 -5.53 17.87 1.45
N GLY A 87 -5.21 18.30 2.67
CA GLY A 87 -5.01 19.72 2.98
C GLY A 87 -3.92 20.37 2.13
N ALA A 88 -2.84 19.64 1.84
CA ALA A 88 -1.70 20.14 1.05
C ALA A 88 -1.95 20.15 -0.47
N THR A 89 -2.86 19.31 -1.00
CA THR A 89 -3.09 19.19 -2.44
C THR A 89 -4.39 19.80 -2.94
N ARG A 90 -5.35 20.07 -2.06
CA ARG A 90 -6.73 20.45 -2.43
C ARG A 90 -6.82 21.68 -3.34
N GLU A 91 -5.96 22.68 -3.16
CA GLU A 91 -5.99 23.89 -4.00
C GLU A 91 -5.52 23.61 -5.43
N LYS A 92 -4.51 22.75 -5.59
CA LYS A 92 -3.94 22.41 -6.90
C LYS A 92 -4.75 21.32 -7.62
N HIS A 93 -5.27 20.36 -6.86
CA HIS A 93 -5.94 19.17 -7.38
C HIS A 93 -7.32 18.98 -6.74
N PRO A 94 -8.26 19.93 -6.90
CA PRO A 94 -9.56 19.90 -6.23
C PRO A 94 -10.47 18.73 -6.67
N GLY A 95 -10.18 18.12 -7.81
CA GLY A 95 -10.90 16.95 -8.32
C GLY A 95 -10.48 15.63 -7.66
N LEU A 96 -9.37 15.59 -6.92
CA LEU A 96 -8.88 14.39 -6.27
C LEU A 96 -9.48 14.18 -4.88
N THR A 97 -9.94 12.96 -4.63
CA THR A 97 -10.31 12.48 -3.30
C THR A 97 -9.18 11.63 -2.76
N ILE A 98 -8.71 11.92 -1.54
CA ILE A 98 -7.69 11.11 -0.85
C ILE A 98 -8.31 10.64 0.46
N MET A 99 -8.25 9.33 0.72
CA MET A 99 -8.92 8.74 1.88
C MET A 99 -8.15 7.56 2.45
N ALA A 100 -8.40 7.27 3.72
CA ALA A 100 -8.05 5.98 4.30
C ALA A 100 -9.00 4.89 3.78
N SER A 101 -8.49 3.67 3.65
CA SER A 101 -9.24 2.47 3.27
C SER A 101 -8.77 1.29 4.11
N GLU A 102 -9.63 0.31 4.33
CA GLU A 102 -9.32 -0.90 5.11
C GLU A 102 -9.43 -2.18 4.28
N ASP A 103 -9.62 -2.05 2.97
CA ASP A 103 -9.77 -3.18 2.06
C ASP A 103 -8.92 -3.01 0.79
N PRO A 104 -7.68 -3.53 0.78
CA PRO A 104 -6.85 -3.58 -0.42
C PRO A 104 -7.25 -4.73 -1.38
N GLY A 105 -8.31 -5.48 -1.06
CA GLY A 105 -8.72 -6.65 -1.82
C GLY A 105 -7.85 -7.90 -1.57
N ARG A 106 -8.26 -9.01 -2.19
CA ARG A 106 -7.66 -10.36 -2.01
C ARG A 106 -7.04 -10.86 -3.31
N TYR A 107 -6.15 -10.03 -3.85
CA TYR A 107 -5.33 -10.29 -5.04
C TYR A 107 -3.90 -9.75 -4.78
N LEU A 108 -3.09 -9.49 -5.80
CA LEU A 108 -1.68 -9.14 -5.61
C LEU A 108 -1.44 -7.81 -4.85
N CYS A 109 -2.40 -6.87 -4.87
CA CYS A 109 -2.33 -5.65 -4.07
C CYS A 109 -2.30 -5.97 -2.57
N GLY A 110 -3.35 -6.63 -2.06
CA GLY A 110 -3.40 -7.11 -0.68
C GLY A 110 -2.23 -8.06 -0.35
N PHE A 111 -1.86 -8.95 -1.27
CA PHE A 111 -0.80 -9.95 -1.05
C PHE A 111 0.56 -9.29 -0.80
N SER A 112 1.00 -8.39 -1.69
CA SER A 112 2.27 -7.65 -1.54
C SER A 112 2.30 -6.80 -0.27
N PHE A 113 1.17 -6.14 0.05
CA PHE A 113 1.05 -5.35 1.26
C PHE A 113 1.17 -6.21 2.52
N TYR A 114 0.46 -7.34 2.55
CA TYR A 114 0.47 -8.26 3.69
C TYR A 114 1.88 -8.77 3.98
N ILE A 115 2.61 -9.20 2.95
CA ILE A 115 4.00 -9.64 3.10
C ILE A 115 4.85 -8.54 3.74
N SER A 116 4.71 -7.29 3.30
CA SER A 116 5.46 -6.18 3.90
C SER A 116 5.06 -5.84 5.33
N LEU A 117 3.78 -6.03 5.69
CA LEU A 117 3.31 -5.91 7.07
C LEU A 117 3.86 -7.02 7.98
N CYS A 118 4.14 -8.21 7.44
CA CYS A 118 4.84 -9.28 8.17
C CYS A 118 6.29 -8.91 8.50
N HIS A 119 6.97 -8.16 7.62
CA HIS A 119 8.33 -7.67 7.88
C HIS A 119 8.35 -6.57 8.93
N ASP A 120 7.60 -5.49 8.71
CA ASP A 120 7.49 -4.41 9.68
C ASP A 120 6.22 -3.57 9.42
N LYS A 121 5.27 -3.65 10.35
CA LYS A 121 4.01 -2.91 10.28
C LYS A 121 4.22 -1.40 10.29
N SER A 122 5.27 -0.90 10.93
CA SER A 122 5.53 0.55 11.07
C SER A 122 6.11 1.19 9.82
N LYS A 123 6.54 0.38 8.85
CA LYS A 123 7.30 0.81 7.67
C LYS A 123 6.66 0.42 6.33
N ALA A 124 5.41 -0.05 6.34
CA ALA A 124 4.73 -0.50 5.14
C ALA A 124 3.39 0.23 4.94
N LEU A 125 3.16 0.71 3.73
CA LEU A 125 1.89 1.26 3.27
C LEU A 125 1.56 0.70 1.88
N PHE A 126 0.28 0.52 1.59
CA PHE A 126 -0.21 0.35 0.22
C PHE A 126 -1.05 1.55 -0.18
N VAL A 127 -0.83 2.04 -1.39
CA VAL A 127 -1.58 3.14 -1.99
C VAL A 127 -2.26 2.66 -3.26
N HIS A 128 -3.59 2.68 -3.23
CA HIS A 128 -4.41 2.44 -4.41
C HIS A 128 -4.64 3.76 -5.13
N ILE A 129 -4.19 3.87 -6.39
CA ILE A 129 -4.38 5.04 -7.26
C ILE A 129 -5.45 4.77 -8.32
N PRO A 130 -6.19 5.79 -8.77
CA PRO A 130 -7.14 5.60 -9.87
C PRO A 130 -6.38 5.42 -11.19
N GLU A 131 -7.10 4.98 -12.23
CA GLU A 131 -6.62 5.19 -13.61
C GLU A 131 -6.44 6.69 -13.90
N PHE A 132 -5.49 7.01 -14.77
CA PHE A 132 -5.21 8.39 -15.13
C PHE A 132 -6.34 8.99 -15.95
N ASP A 133 -6.76 10.19 -15.58
CA ASP A 133 -7.75 11.00 -16.31
C ASP A 133 -7.38 12.49 -16.27
N GLU A 134 -8.31 13.37 -16.65
CA GLU A 134 -8.07 14.81 -16.68
C GLU A 134 -7.78 15.44 -15.30
N ASP A 135 -8.27 14.86 -14.21
CA ASP A 135 -8.07 15.34 -12.85
C ASP A 135 -7.00 14.50 -12.11
N ALA A 136 -6.98 13.19 -12.35
CA ALA A 136 -6.03 12.26 -11.77
C ALA A 136 -4.81 12.06 -12.68
N THR A 137 -4.09 13.14 -12.97
CA THR A 137 -2.91 13.09 -13.83
C THR A 137 -1.75 12.38 -13.14
N LEU A 138 -0.76 11.96 -13.93
CA LEU A 138 0.49 11.41 -13.41
C LEU A 138 1.18 12.39 -12.45
N GLU A 139 1.18 13.68 -12.78
CA GLU A 139 1.76 14.73 -11.95
C GLU A 139 1.02 14.86 -10.62
N ALA A 140 -0.31 14.87 -10.64
CA ALA A 140 -1.12 15.00 -9.44
C ALA A 140 -0.92 13.80 -8.49
N ILE A 141 -0.95 12.58 -9.02
CA ILE A 141 -0.70 11.35 -8.24
C ILE A 141 0.73 11.33 -7.71
N THR A 142 1.71 11.76 -8.51
CA THR A 142 3.11 11.84 -8.06
C THR A 142 3.27 12.83 -6.91
N GLU A 143 2.64 14.00 -6.97
CA GLU A 143 2.67 15.00 -5.89
C GLU A 143 2.04 14.44 -4.60
N VAL A 144 0.91 13.74 -4.70
CA VAL A 144 0.27 13.05 -3.56
C VAL A 144 1.21 12.04 -2.92
N LEU A 145 1.85 11.18 -3.72
CA LEU A 145 2.79 10.16 -3.21
C LEU A 145 4.03 10.80 -2.55
N GLN A 146 4.59 11.85 -3.15
CA GLN A 146 5.73 12.56 -2.57
C GLN A 146 5.39 13.20 -1.23
N LEU A 147 4.21 13.82 -1.11
CA LEU A 147 3.73 14.40 0.15
C LEU A 147 3.48 13.33 1.20
N ALA A 148 2.88 12.20 0.82
CA ALA A 148 2.68 11.08 1.73
C ALA A 148 4.01 10.53 2.29
N ILE A 149 5.01 10.31 1.42
CA ILE A 149 6.34 9.84 1.83
C ILE A 149 6.97 10.80 2.85
N LYS A 150 7.01 12.10 2.54
CA LYS A 150 7.57 13.11 3.44
C LYS A 150 6.84 13.13 4.78
N ALA A 151 5.51 13.14 4.74
CA ALA A 151 4.67 13.20 5.93
C ALA A 151 4.85 11.99 6.87
N ILE A 152 5.14 10.80 6.32
CA ILE A 152 5.43 9.59 7.10
C ILE A 152 6.82 9.67 7.72
N LEU A 153 7.85 9.98 6.91
CA LEU A 153 9.25 9.99 7.36
C LEU A 153 9.52 11.08 8.42
N GLU A 154 8.93 12.27 8.28
CA GLU A 154 9.02 13.35 9.28
C GLU A 154 8.45 12.92 10.64
N LYS A 155 7.32 12.18 10.62
CA LYS A 155 6.67 11.70 11.85
C LYS A 155 7.50 10.61 12.53
N GLN A 156 8.11 9.71 11.74
CA GLN A 156 9.00 8.67 12.27
C GLN A 156 10.27 9.24 12.91
N ALA A 157 10.87 10.29 12.32
CA ALA A 157 12.01 10.98 12.91
C ALA A 157 11.66 11.60 14.27
N THR A 158 10.48 12.22 14.39
CA THR A 158 10.03 12.86 15.63
C THR A 158 9.76 11.85 16.76
N VAL A 159 9.37 10.61 16.42
CA VAL A 159 9.12 9.54 17.41
C VAL A 159 10.42 8.88 17.88
N GLN A 160 11.49 8.90 17.08
CA GLN A 160 12.80 8.34 17.48
C GLN A 160 13.60 9.27 18.40
N GLU A 161 13.25 10.56 18.46
CA GLU A 161 13.90 11.57 19.32
C GLU A 161 13.24 11.73 20.71
N GLN A 162 12.20 10.95 21.03
CA GLN A 162 11.48 10.96 22.31
C GLN A 162 11.71 9.66 23.09
#